data_AF-A0A087UZZ7-F1
#
_entry.id   AF-A0A087UZZ7-F1
#
_cell.length_a   1.000
_cell.length_b   1.000
_cell.length_c   1.000
_cell.angle_alpha   90.00
_cell.angle_beta   90.00
_cell.angle_gamma   90.00
#
_symmetry.space_group_name_H-M   'P 1'
#
loop_
_entity.id
_entity.type
_entity.pdbx_description
1 polymer ?
#
loop_
_entity_poly.entity_id
_entity_poly.type
_entity_poly.pdbx_seq_one_letter_code
_entity_poly.pdbx_strand_id
1 'polypeptide(L)'
;MEDNRDPEFVQNGYHGVGGPVTVHRPRYEAEFKRPLFRAAKQLGYETVDSNDGQQTGFYDVQATLRAGQRCSTAKAYLVPAENRTNLDILPNAMVRKVIIKNRRAIGVQFDFQGNTYEVKAKREVIMSAGTTNT
;
A
#
# COMPACT_ATOMS: atom_id res chain seq x y z
N MET A 1 -0.92 -2.02 -10.64
CA MET A 1 -1.29 -2.11 -9.19
C MET A 1 -2.17 -0.93 -8.78
N GLU A 2 -1.93 0.24 -9.34
CA GLU A 2 -2.73 1.45 -9.13
C GLU A 2 -4.01 1.46 -9.97
N ASP A 3 -5.03 2.13 -9.45
CA ASP A 3 -6.27 2.54 -10.11
C ASP A 3 -6.47 4.04 -9.86
N ASN A 4 -5.75 4.85 -10.63
CA ASN A 4 -5.79 6.30 -10.52
C ASN A 4 -7.09 6.84 -11.12
N ARG A 5 -7.80 7.69 -10.37
CA ARG A 5 -9.10 8.26 -10.78
C ARG A 5 -9.02 9.73 -11.17
N ASP A 6 -7.83 10.33 -11.17
CA ASP A 6 -7.61 11.69 -11.67
C ASP A 6 -7.09 11.65 -13.12
N PRO A 7 -7.88 12.04 -14.12
CA PRO A 7 -7.50 11.90 -15.53
C PRO A 7 -6.23 12.67 -15.94
N GLU A 8 -5.92 13.77 -15.23
CA GLU A 8 -4.73 14.60 -15.49
C GLU A 8 -3.42 13.89 -15.18
N PHE A 9 -3.42 12.93 -14.24
CA PHE A 9 -2.24 12.14 -13.87
C PHE A 9 -2.06 10.91 -14.78
N VAL A 10 -3.13 10.35 -15.32
CA VAL A 10 -3.07 9.10 -16.12
C VAL A 10 -2.37 9.30 -17.47
N GLN A 11 -2.35 10.52 -18.01
CA GLN A 11 -1.89 10.78 -19.39
C GLN A 11 -0.37 10.84 -19.53
N ASN A 12 0.39 10.99 -18.45
CA ASN A 12 1.84 11.15 -18.49
C ASN A 12 2.63 9.82 -18.59
N GLY A 13 1.94 8.67 -18.49
CA GLY A 13 2.54 7.34 -18.58
C GLY A 13 3.17 6.79 -17.28
N TYR A 14 3.15 7.57 -16.19
CA TYR A 14 3.68 7.16 -14.88
C TYR A 14 2.63 6.50 -13.97
N HIS A 15 1.34 6.62 -14.34
CA HIS A 15 0.21 6.14 -13.54
C HIS A 15 -0.54 4.97 -14.17
N GLY A 16 -1.01 4.06 -13.32
CA GLY A 16 -1.82 2.91 -13.71
C GLY A 16 -3.32 3.12 -13.51
N VAL A 17 -4.12 2.42 -14.34
CA VAL A 17 -5.58 2.33 -14.19
C VAL A 17 -6.03 0.88 -14.06
N GLY A 18 -7.15 0.65 -13.38
CA GLY A 18 -7.77 -0.69 -13.27
C GLY A 18 -7.12 -1.63 -12.26
N GLY A 19 -6.12 -1.18 -11.50
CA GLY A 19 -5.54 -1.94 -10.40
C GLY A 19 -6.43 -2.03 -9.14
N PRO A 20 -6.02 -2.83 -8.15
CA PRO A 20 -6.76 -2.99 -6.91
C PRO A 20 -6.58 -1.84 -5.91
N VAL A 21 -5.57 -0.97 -6.05
CA VAL A 21 -5.34 0.17 -5.14
C VAL A 21 -5.86 1.44 -5.79
N THR A 22 -6.99 1.96 -5.29
CA THR A 22 -7.58 3.19 -5.81
C THR A 22 -6.80 4.40 -5.29
N VAL A 23 -6.44 5.31 -6.21
CA VAL A 23 -5.70 6.55 -5.92
C VAL A 23 -6.48 7.71 -6.51
N HIS A 24 -6.67 8.74 -5.70
CA HIS A 24 -7.21 10.02 -6.18
C HIS A 24 -6.90 11.14 -5.18
N ARG A 25 -7.03 12.39 -5.61
CA ARG A 25 -6.94 13.55 -4.73
C ARG A 25 -8.04 13.56 -3.67
N PRO A 26 -7.76 14.00 -2.44
CA PRO A 26 -8.80 14.25 -1.45
C PRO A 26 -9.87 15.21 -2.00
N ARG A 27 -11.15 14.96 -1.66
CA ARG A 27 -12.25 15.85 -2.08
C ARG A 27 -12.27 17.19 -1.35
N TYR A 28 -11.67 17.23 -0.15
CA TYR A 28 -11.52 18.45 0.61
C TYR A 28 -10.33 19.25 0.08
N GLU A 29 -10.59 20.51 -0.28
CA GLU A 29 -9.56 21.46 -0.71
C GLU A 29 -9.39 22.51 0.39
N ALA A 30 -8.19 22.58 1.00
CA ALA A 30 -7.90 23.59 2.00
C ALA A 30 -7.81 24.99 1.36
N GLU A 31 -8.34 26.01 2.04
CA GLU A 31 -8.39 27.39 1.51
C GLU A 31 -7.01 27.96 1.15
N PHE A 32 -5.97 27.56 1.88
CA PHE A 32 -4.60 28.02 1.65
C PHE A 32 -3.92 27.36 0.45
N LYS A 33 -4.48 26.30 -0.13
CA LYS A 33 -3.88 25.56 -1.25
C LYS A 33 -3.57 26.50 -2.42
N ARG A 34 -4.58 27.22 -2.93
CA ARG A 34 -4.40 28.11 -4.09
C ARG A 34 -3.47 29.29 -3.80
N PRO A 35 -3.55 29.99 -2.65
CA PRO A 35 -2.52 30.95 -2.25
C PRO A 35 -1.10 30.37 -2.24
N LEU A 36 -0.92 29.16 -1.70
CA LEU A 36 0.39 28.49 -1.62
C LEU A 36 0.99 28.23 -3.01
N PHE A 37 0.22 27.63 -3.92
CA PHE A 37 0.69 27.36 -5.29
C PHE A 37 0.99 28.64 -6.07
N ARG A 38 0.24 29.73 -5.83
CA ARG A 38 0.54 31.03 -6.43
C ARG A 38 1.86 31.61 -5.93
N ALA A 39 2.11 31.55 -4.61
CA ALA A 39 3.36 32.02 -4.03
C ALA A 39 4.56 31.18 -4.54
N ALA A 40 4.41 29.85 -4.62
CA ALA A 40 5.41 28.97 -5.20
C ALA A 40 5.79 29.38 -6.63
N LYS A 41 4.77 29.64 -7.48
CA LYS A 41 4.99 30.10 -8.85
C LYS A 41 5.70 31.45 -8.93
N GLN A 42 5.37 32.39 -8.02
CA GLN A 42 6.06 33.69 -7.94
C GLN A 42 7.54 33.55 -7.56
N LEU A 43 7.90 32.51 -6.82
CA LEU A 43 9.28 32.17 -6.48
C LEU A 43 10.00 31.36 -7.57
N GLY A 44 9.33 31.08 -8.70
CA GLY A 44 9.89 30.31 -9.81
C GLY A 44 9.77 28.81 -9.68
N TYR A 45 9.00 28.29 -8.72
CA TYR A 45 8.73 26.86 -8.62
C TYR A 45 7.58 26.42 -9.52
N GLU A 46 7.73 25.25 -10.12
CA GLU A 46 6.68 24.60 -10.90
C GLU A 46 5.77 23.75 -10.02
N THR A 47 4.54 23.55 -10.52
CA THR A 47 3.66 22.51 -10.01
C THR A 47 3.85 21.26 -10.85
N VAL A 48 4.26 20.17 -10.22
CA VAL A 48 4.64 18.91 -10.87
C VAL A 48 3.80 17.76 -10.33
N ASP A 49 3.84 16.63 -11.00
CA ASP A 49 3.45 15.35 -10.44
C ASP A 49 4.67 14.73 -9.75
N SER A 50 4.64 14.59 -8.42
CA SER A 50 5.79 14.05 -7.69
C SER A 50 6.08 12.57 -7.95
N ASN A 51 5.18 11.85 -8.64
CA ASN A 51 5.37 10.47 -9.04
C ASN A 51 5.75 10.32 -10.52
N ASP A 52 5.95 11.42 -11.25
CA ASP A 52 6.52 11.40 -12.59
C ASP A 52 8.06 11.41 -12.57
N GLY A 53 8.70 11.77 -13.70
CA GLY A 53 10.16 11.87 -13.79
C GLY A 53 10.79 13.05 -13.04
N GLN A 54 10.00 14.04 -12.60
CA GLN A 54 10.41 15.29 -11.94
C GLN A 54 9.83 15.39 -10.52
N GLN A 55 10.64 15.01 -9.54
CA GLN A 55 10.22 15.01 -8.13
C GLN A 55 10.37 16.38 -7.45
N THR A 56 11.12 17.31 -8.04
CA THR A 56 11.36 18.64 -7.46
C THR A 56 10.32 19.63 -7.96
N GLY A 57 9.49 20.11 -7.03
CA GLY A 57 8.46 21.11 -7.29
C GLY A 57 7.40 21.09 -6.19
N PHE A 58 6.35 21.88 -6.37
CA PHE A 58 5.12 21.76 -5.58
C PHE A 58 4.21 20.75 -6.27
N TYR A 59 3.41 19.99 -5.52
CA TYR A 59 2.54 18.98 -6.13
C TYR A 59 1.21 18.89 -5.38
N ASP A 60 0.14 18.63 -6.14
CA ASP A 60 -1.17 18.37 -5.57
C ASP A 60 -1.25 16.90 -5.12
N VAL A 61 -1.35 16.68 -3.82
CA VAL A 61 -1.18 15.36 -3.23
C VAL A 61 -2.34 14.43 -3.61
N GLN A 62 -2.00 13.31 -4.26
CA GLN A 62 -2.89 12.16 -4.37
C GLN A 62 -2.76 11.25 -3.14
N ALA A 63 -3.83 10.54 -2.81
CA ALA A 63 -3.84 9.59 -1.70
C ALA A 63 -4.51 8.28 -2.11
N THR A 64 -4.15 7.20 -1.41
CA THR A 64 -4.81 5.89 -1.56
C THR A 64 -6.20 5.96 -0.92
N LEU A 65 -7.21 6.29 -1.72
CA LEU A 65 -8.58 6.57 -1.30
C LEU A 65 -9.57 5.79 -2.16
N ARG A 66 -10.61 5.25 -1.53
CA ARG A 66 -11.75 4.61 -2.21
C ARG A 66 -13.02 5.07 -1.52
N ALA A 67 -13.91 5.73 -2.28
CA ALA A 67 -15.16 6.28 -1.77
C ALA A 67 -14.97 7.19 -0.54
N GLY A 68 -13.94 8.05 -0.57
CA GLY A 68 -13.64 9.00 0.51
C GLY A 68 -13.00 8.40 1.77
N GLN A 69 -12.72 7.09 1.78
CA GLN A 69 -12.05 6.41 2.89
C GLN A 69 -10.67 5.91 2.45
N ARG A 70 -9.79 5.66 3.42
CA ARG A 70 -8.50 5.00 3.19
C ARG A 70 -8.68 3.68 2.42
N CYS A 71 -7.92 3.52 1.34
CA CYS A 71 -7.75 2.27 0.61
C CYS A 71 -6.45 1.60 1.08
N SER A 72 -6.53 0.76 2.13
CA SER A 72 -5.38 -0.03 2.60
C SER A 72 -5.10 -1.21 1.68
N THR A 73 -3.92 -1.83 1.80
CA THR A 73 -3.59 -3.09 1.10
C THR A 73 -4.57 -4.21 1.44
N ALA A 74 -5.03 -4.29 2.71
CA ALA A 74 -6.08 -5.23 3.09
C ALA A 74 -7.41 -4.97 2.35
N LYS A 75 -7.88 -3.70 2.29
CA LYS A 75 -9.10 -3.34 1.56
C LYS A 75 -8.95 -3.55 0.03
N ALA A 76 -7.75 -3.34 -0.50
CA ALA A 76 -7.45 -3.48 -1.92
C ALA A 76 -7.34 -4.96 -2.37
N TYR A 77 -6.65 -5.80 -1.59
CA TYR A 77 -6.26 -7.15 -1.99
C TYR A 77 -6.91 -8.26 -1.17
N LEU A 78 -6.98 -8.11 0.17
CA LEU A 78 -7.44 -9.18 1.05
C LEU A 78 -8.96 -9.27 1.10
N VAL A 79 -9.67 -8.16 1.33
CA VAL A 79 -11.14 -8.15 1.43
C VAL A 79 -11.81 -8.74 0.19
N PRO A 80 -11.41 -8.40 -1.06
CA PRO A 80 -12.00 -9.03 -2.25
C PRO A 80 -11.71 -10.54 -2.39
N ALA A 81 -10.74 -11.06 -1.64
CA ALA A 81 -10.25 -12.44 -1.72
C ALA A 81 -10.58 -13.27 -0.47
N GLU A 82 -11.16 -12.69 0.57
CA GLU A 82 -11.28 -13.31 1.91
C GLU A 82 -12.14 -14.58 1.93
N ASN A 83 -13.06 -14.71 0.97
CA ASN A 83 -13.95 -15.87 0.85
C ASN A 83 -13.38 -17.00 -0.03
N ARG A 84 -12.15 -16.87 -0.52
CA ARG A 84 -11.51 -17.93 -1.32
C ARG A 84 -11.11 -19.08 -0.41
N THR A 85 -11.52 -20.30 -0.75
CA THR A 85 -11.25 -21.51 0.05
C THR A 85 -9.77 -21.92 0.14
N ASN A 86 -8.90 -21.29 -0.66
CA ASN A 86 -7.46 -21.51 -0.67
C ASN A 86 -6.66 -20.39 0.02
N LEU A 87 -7.32 -19.52 0.78
CA LEU A 87 -6.69 -18.44 1.54
C LEU A 87 -7.18 -18.45 2.99
N ASP A 88 -6.26 -18.68 3.92
CA ASP A 88 -6.52 -18.52 5.35
C ASP A 88 -5.93 -17.19 5.84
N ILE A 89 -6.75 -16.37 6.51
CA ILE A 89 -6.32 -15.10 7.11
C ILE A 89 -6.48 -15.21 8.62
N LEU A 90 -5.36 -15.16 9.34
CA LEU A 90 -5.34 -15.30 10.80
C LEU A 90 -4.86 -14.00 11.47
N PRO A 91 -5.78 -13.09 11.85
CA PRO A 91 -5.40 -11.90 12.60
C PRO A 91 -4.99 -12.26 14.03
N ASN A 92 -4.21 -11.40 14.68
CA ASN A 92 -3.71 -11.59 16.05
C ASN A 92 -2.87 -12.88 16.23
N ALA A 93 -2.20 -13.32 15.16
CA ALA A 93 -1.27 -14.44 15.17
C ALA A 93 0.17 -13.94 15.00
N MET A 94 0.93 -13.85 16.10
CA MET A 94 2.29 -13.30 16.07
C MET A 94 3.31 -14.41 15.80
N VAL A 95 3.99 -14.35 14.66
CA VAL A 95 5.08 -15.28 14.33
C VAL A 95 6.27 -15.04 15.26
N ARG A 96 6.78 -16.11 15.88
CA ARG A 96 7.95 -16.07 16.79
C ARG A 96 9.25 -16.50 16.12
N LYS A 97 9.19 -17.47 15.20
CA LYS A 97 10.38 -17.98 14.48
C LYS A 97 10.01 -18.71 13.20
N VAL A 98 10.94 -18.72 12.26
CA VAL A 98 10.93 -19.60 11.09
C VAL A 98 11.55 -20.95 11.46
N ILE A 99 10.89 -22.04 11.08
CA ILE A 99 11.38 -23.40 11.32
C ILE A 99 12.25 -23.79 10.13
N ILE A 100 13.52 -24.09 10.39
CA ILE A 100 14.52 -24.43 9.36
C ILE A 100 14.98 -25.88 9.54
N LYS A 101 15.00 -26.64 8.44
CA LYS A 101 15.60 -27.99 8.37
C LYS A 101 16.47 -28.10 7.13
N ASN A 102 17.71 -28.57 7.28
CA ASN A 102 18.65 -28.75 6.18
C ASN A 102 18.77 -27.48 5.29
N ARG A 103 18.89 -26.31 5.92
CA ARG A 103 18.96 -24.98 5.26
C ARG A 103 17.71 -24.58 4.46
N ARG A 104 16.59 -25.27 4.63
CA ARG A 104 15.30 -24.92 4.03
C ARG A 104 14.30 -24.48 5.10
N ALA A 105 13.61 -23.36 4.86
CA ALA A 105 12.44 -22.98 5.65
C ALA A 105 11.29 -23.95 5.37
N ILE A 106 10.78 -24.59 6.43
CA ILE A 106 9.73 -25.62 6.34
C ILE A 106 8.43 -25.21 7.02
N GLY A 107 8.38 -24.03 7.64
CA GLY A 107 7.21 -23.57 8.37
C GLY A 107 7.53 -22.41 9.33
N VAL A 108 6.55 -22.04 10.14
CA VAL A 108 6.68 -21.02 11.18
C VAL A 108 6.03 -21.50 12.48
N GLN A 109 6.57 -20.99 13.58
CA GLN A 109 5.92 -21.07 14.89
C GLN A 109 5.32 -19.70 15.22
N PHE A 110 4.08 -19.67 15.71
CA PHE A 110 3.35 -18.45 16.02
C PHE A 110 2.46 -18.61 17.25
N ASP A 111 2.17 -17.51 17.93
CA ASP A 111 1.21 -17.49 19.01
C ASP A 111 -0.16 -17.04 18.52
N PHE A 112 -1.20 -17.73 18.95
CA PHE A 112 -2.58 -17.40 18.65
C PHE A 112 -3.47 -17.80 19.82
N GLN A 113 -4.39 -16.92 20.23
CA GLN A 113 -5.34 -17.19 21.34
C GLN A 113 -4.68 -17.77 22.61
N GLY A 114 -3.49 -17.28 22.97
CA GLY A 114 -2.76 -17.69 24.17
C GLY A 114 -1.98 -19.01 24.06
N ASN A 115 -1.99 -19.67 22.89
CA ASN A 115 -1.25 -20.91 22.65
C ASN A 115 -0.22 -20.72 21.54
N THR A 116 0.84 -21.53 21.57
CA THR A 116 1.86 -21.57 20.51
C THR A 116 1.56 -22.71 19.55
N TYR A 117 1.55 -22.39 18.25
CA TYR A 117 1.28 -23.33 17.16
C TYR A 117 2.44 -23.38 16.18
N GLU A 118 2.51 -24.47 15.42
CA GLU A 118 3.41 -24.59 14.28
C GLU A 118 2.61 -24.92 13.01
N VAL A 119 2.92 -24.23 11.91
CA VAL A 119 2.36 -24.51 10.59
C VAL A 119 3.48 -24.79 9.60
N LYS A 120 3.32 -25.83 8.77
CA LYS A 120 4.29 -26.24 7.76
C LYS A 120 3.98 -25.62 6.41
N ALA A 121 5.02 -25.18 5.71
CA ALA A 121 4.93 -24.67 4.34
C ALA A 121 5.47 -25.72 3.35
N LYS A 122 4.68 -26.08 2.34
CA LYS A 122 5.10 -27.02 1.29
C LYS A 122 6.09 -26.39 0.31
N ARG A 123 5.93 -25.10 0.01
CA ARG A 123 6.76 -24.38 -0.97
C ARG A 123 7.71 -23.43 -0.27
N GLU A 124 7.18 -22.33 0.24
CA GLU A 124 7.96 -21.17 0.69
C GLU A 124 7.37 -20.56 1.96
N VAL A 125 8.21 -19.85 2.72
CA VAL A 125 7.82 -18.95 3.80
C VAL A 125 8.23 -17.54 3.35
N ILE A 126 7.27 -16.62 3.27
CA ILE A 126 7.51 -15.23 2.84
C ILE A 126 7.42 -14.33 4.06
N MET A 127 8.52 -13.68 4.42
CA MET A 127 8.56 -12.73 5.54
C MET A 127 8.20 -11.33 5.04
N SER A 128 7.07 -10.83 5.54
CA SER A 128 6.55 -9.49 5.23
C SER A 128 6.19 -8.74 6.52
N ALA A 129 7.00 -8.91 7.58
CA ALA A 129 6.73 -8.36 8.91
C ALA A 129 7.13 -6.88 9.06
N GLY A 130 7.67 -6.27 8.00
CA GLY A 130 8.20 -4.90 7.98
C GLY A 130 9.67 -4.83 8.41
N THR A 131 10.30 -3.68 8.18
CA THR A 131 11.75 -3.48 8.31
C THR A 131 12.31 -3.77 9.71
N THR A 132 11.51 -3.60 10.76
CA THR A 132 11.96 -3.80 12.14
C THR A 132 11.80 -5.24 12.63
N ASN A 133 10.93 -6.03 12.00
CA ASN A 133 10.50 -7.34 12.50
C ASN A 133 10.81 -8.50 11.55
N THR A 134 11.37 -8.22 10.36
CA THR A 134 11.82 -9.23 9.40
C THR A 134 13.26 -9.62 9.71
#